data_AF-A0A016VIP8-F1
#
_entry.id   AF-A0A016VIP8-F1
#
_cell.length_a   1.000
_cell.length_b   1.000
_cell.length_c   1.000
_cell.angle_alpha   90.00
_cell.angle_beta   90.00
_cell.angle_gamma   90.00
#
_symmetry.space_group_name_H-M   'P 1'
#
loop_
_entity.id
_entity.type
_entity.pdbx_description
1 polymer ?
#
loop_
_entity_poly.entity_id
_entity_poly.type
_entity_poly.pdbx_seq_one_letter_code
_entity_poly.pdbx_strand_id
1 'polypeptide(L)'
;MEAKVQLSRPRRQAQRWKNGVVGSRTINYWFNNNLGHDMQLMFMSATQAWAKDTCLTFKNNHSVGSVQVGFFSRGGCYHQTHSRGSWLNAGCGQLGQITHELGHALGLGHTHNRHDRDNYIVVDWGNVDRGFYDIARMNPGMKLEVYRNQYRPMTTQENDNYDVPYDYGSIMH
;
A
#
# COMPACT_ATOMS: atom_id res chain seq x y z
N MET A 1 -7.31 6.57 -35.98
CA MET A 1 -6.21 5.89 -35.26
C MET A 1 -5.87 6.76 -34.07
N GLU A 2 -6.40 6.43 -32.88
CA GLU A 2 -6.05 7.15 -31.67
C GLU A 2 -4.66 6.67 -31.22
N ALA A 3 -3.71 7.60 -31.17
CA ALA A 3 -2.42 7.34 -30.56
C ALA A 3 -2.66 7.06 -29.08
N LYS A 4 -2.48 5.80 -28.66
CA LYS A 4 -2.30 5.47 -27.24
C LYS A 4 -1.07 6.25 -26.77
N VAL A 5 -1.29 7.36 -26.07
CA VAL A 5 -0.23 8.00 -25.30
C VAL A 5 0.18 6.98 -24.25
N GLN A 6 1.24 6.25 -24.55
CA GLN A 6 1.87 5.35 -23.60
C GLN A 6 2.56 6.27 -22.59
N LEU A 7 1.85 6.58 -21.50
CA LEU A 7 2.45 7.27 -20.36
C LEU A 7 3.63 6.42 -19.91
N SER A 8 4.84 6.86 -20.26
CA SER A 8 6.02 6.28 -19.66
C SER A 8 5.91 6.63 -18.18
N ARG A 9 5.79 5.61 -17.32
CA ARG A 9 5.74 5.76 -15.87
C ARG A 9 7.09 5.30 -15.29
N PRO A 10 8.21 5.97 -15.62
CA PRO A 10 9.54 5.54 -15.14
C PRO A 10 9.66 5.70 -13.62
N ARG A 11 8.80 6.51 -13.00
CA ARG A 11 8.74 6.75 -11.57
C ARG A 11 7.30 6.63 -11.09
N ARG A 12 7.13 6.24 -9.83
CA ARG A 12 5.86 6.22 -9.10
C ARG A 12 6.06 7.04 -7.84
N GLN A 13 5.01 7.70 -7.35
CA GLN A 13 5.05 8.40 -6.06
C GLN A 13 5.50 7.42 -4.97
N ALA A 14 6.31 7.87 -4.01
CA ALA A 14 6.64 7.03 -2.86
C ALA A 14 6.61 7.86 -1.57
N GLN A 15 6.34 7.18 -0.46
CA GLN A 15 6.64 7.72 0.85
C GLN A 15 8.15 7.87 0.97
N ARG A 16 8.60 8.94 1.62
CA ARG A 16 10.00 9.08 2.01
C ARG A 16 10.23 8.20 3.24
N TRP A 17 10.97 7.11 3.05
CA TRP A 17 11.48 6.32 4.18
C TRP A 17 12.62 7.13 4.83
N LYS A 18 13.05 6.81 6.06
CA LYS A 18 14.23 7.48 6.68
C LYS A 18 15.46 7.51 5.75
N ASN A 19 15.54 6.57 4.80
CA ASN A 19 16.56 6.49 3.75
C ASN A 19 16.01 6.59 2.30
N GLY A 20 14.71 6.89 2.11
CA GLY A 20 14.10 7.24 0.82
C GLY A 20 14.12 6.20 -0.31
N VAL A 21 14.56 4.98 -0.06
CA VAL A 21 14.82 3.98 -1.10
C VAL A 21 14.38 2.60 -0.60
N VAL A 22 13.63 1.85 -1.41
CA VAL A 22 13.61 0.39 -1.29
C VAL A 22 15.05 -0.06 -1.49
N GLY A 23 15.77 -0.30 -0.40
CA GLY A 23 17.24 -0.44 -0.39
C GLY A 23 17.79 -1.61 -1.23
N SER A 24 16.91 -2.36 -1.89
CA SER A 24 17.22 -3.49 -2.74
C SER A 24 16.18 -3.61 -3.86
N ARG A 25 16.63 -3.94 -5.07
CA ARG A 25 15.73 -4.40 -6.16
C ARG A 25 15.18 -5.81 -5.91
N THR A 26 15.70 -6.50 -4.90
CA THR A 26 15.19 -7.80 -4.43
C THR A 26 14.39 -7.59 -3.16
N ILE A 27 13.09 -7.90 -3.24
CA ILE A 27 12.17 -7.93 -2.11
C ILE A 27 12.07 -9.37 -1.60
N ASN A 28 12.55 -9.58 -0.38
CA ASN A 28 12.41 -10.86 0.29
C ASN A 28 11.05 -10.94 0.99
N TYR A 29 10.35 -12.05 0.82
CA TYR A 29 9.12 -12.37 1.52
C TYR A 29 9.16 -13.81 2.03
N TRP A 30 8.26 -14.17 2.94
CA TRP A 30 8.02 -15.56 3.31
C TRP A 30 6.58 -15.76 3.77
N PHE A 31 6.09 -16.98 3.65
CA PHE A 31 4.72 -17.34 4.02
C PHE A 31 4.64 -17.86 5.44
N ASN A 32 3.73 -17.32 6.22
CA ASN A 32 3.33 -17.91 7.49
C ASN A 32 2.60 -19.25 7.22
N ASN A 33 2.75 -20.21 8.12
CA ASN A 33 2.16 -21.55 8.02
C ASN A 33 0.62 -21.53 7.96
N ASN A 34 0.00 -20.43 8.35
CA ASN A 34 -1.45 -20.26 8.26
C ASN A 34 -1.96 -19.82 6.88
N LEU A 35 -1.08 -19.62 5.90
CA LEU A 35 -1.45 -19.18 4.56
C LEU A 35 -1.60 -20.39 3.62
N GLY A 36 -2.83 -20.72 3.22
CA GLY A 36 -3.12 -21.82 2.30
C GLY A 36 -2.53 -21.62 0.90
N HIS A 37 -2.39 -22.73 0.16
CA HIS A 37 -1.71 -22.76 -1.15
C HIS A 37 -2.30 -21.77 -2.17
N ASP A 38 -3.63 -21.70 -2.31
CA ASP A 38 -4.29 -20.79 -3.25
C ASP A 38 -3.96 -19.33 -2.95
N MET A 39 -3.86 -18.97 -1.68
CA MET A 39 -3.49 -17.61 -1.27
C MET A 39 -2.01 -17.32 -1.53
N GLN A 40 -1.13 -18.32 -1.38
CA GLN A 40 0.27 -18.21 -1.79
C GLN A 40 0.40 -17.96 -3.30
N LEU A 41 -0.36 -18.69 -4.12
CA LEU A 41 -0.41 -18.48 -5.58
C LEU A 41 -0.95 -17.09 -5.94
N MET A 42 -1.97 -16.61 -5.22
CA MET A 42 -2.50 -15.27 -5.41
C MET A 42 -1.47 -14.20 -5.07
N PHE A 43 -0.75 -14.34 -3.95
CA PHE A 43 0.36 -13.45 -3.60
C PHE A 43 1.46 -13.48 -4.66
N MET A 44 1.83 -14.67 -5.16
CA MET A 44 2.82 -14.80 -6.24
C MET A 44 2.35 -14.15 -7.55
N SER A 45 1.04 -14.13 -7.82
CA SER A 45 0.50 -13.40 -8.97
C SER A 45 0.63 -11.89 -8.79
N ALA A 46 0.45 -11.37 -7.56
CA ALA A 46 0.67 -9.97 -7.23
C ALA A 46 2.15 -9.57 -7.39
N THR A 47 3.09 -10.42 -6.95
CA THR A 47 4.53 -10.15 -7.13
C THR A 47 4.92 -10.15 -8.61
N GLN A 48 4.33 -11.03 -9.42
CA GLN A 48 4.53 -11.05 -10.87
C GLN A 48 4.00 -9.78 -11.55
N ALA A 49 2.83 -9.27 -11.14
CA ALA A 49 2.28 -8.02 -11.67
C ALA A 49 3.24 -6.84 -11.44
N TRP A 50 3.84 -6.75 -10.24
CA TRP A 50 4.87 -5.74 -9.97
C TRP A 50 6.16 -5.99 -10.74
N ALA A 51 6.67 -7.24 -10.79
CA ALA A 51 7.92 -7.57 -11.46
C ALA A 51 7.85 -7.39 -12.99
N LYS A 52 6.67 -7.54 -13.60
CA LYS A 52 6.48 -7.40 -15.04
C LYS A 52 6.80 -5.98 -15.55
N ASP A 53 6.36 -4.97 -14.81
CA ASP A 53 6.41 -3.57 -15.24
C ASP A 53 7.38 -2.73 -14.38
N THR A 54 8.27 -3.38 -13.61
CA THR A 54 9.31 -2.73 -12.81
C THR A 54 10.62 -3.52 -12.86
N CYS A 55 11.67 -2.97 -12.26
CA CYS A 55 12.95 -3.69 -12.09
C CYS A 55 13.01 -4.53 -10.79
N LEU A 56 11.88 -4.73 -10.12
CA LEU A 56 11.80 -5.45 -8.86
C LEU A 56 11.80 -6.96 -9.09
N THR A 57 12.44 -7.67 -8.17
CA THR A 57 12.43 -9.12 -8.09
C THR A 57 11.93 -9.52 -6.71
N PHE A 58 11.15 -10.59 -6.64
CA PHE A 58 10.58 -11.08 -5.38
C PHE A 58 11.11 -12.49 -5.11
N LYS A 59 11.64 -12.70 -3.90
CA LYS A 59 12.22 -13.98 -3.50
C LYS A 59 11.57 -14.47 -2.22
N ASN A 60 11.13 -15.73 -2.25
CA ASN A 60 10.72 -16.43 -1.04
C ASN A 60 11.97 -16.78 -0.22
N ASN A 61 12.32 -15.90 0.72
CA ASN A 61 13.50 -16.01 1.57
C ASN A 61 13.23 -15.33 2.91
N HIS A 62 13.39 -16.06 4.00
CA HIS A 62 13.21 -15.53 5.34
C HIS A 62 14.53 -14.87 5.81
N SER A 63 14.59 -13.54 5.69
CA SER A 63 15.72 -12.72 6.12
C SER A 63 15.27 -11.52 6.94
N VAL A 64 16.20 -10.84 7.63
CA VAL A 64 15.91 -9.55 8.26
C VAL A 64 15.32 -8.59 7.22
N GLY A 65 14.23 -7.90 7.57
CA GLY A 65 13.54 -6.97 6.69
C GLY A 65 12.52 -7.62 5.73
N SER A 66 12.38 -8.94 5.69
CA SER A 66 11.43 -9.60 4.78
C SER A 66 9.97 -9.28 5.10
N VAL A 67 9.12 -9.29 4.08
CA VAL A 67 7.66 -9.22 4.23
C VAL A 67 7.13 -10.59 4.64
N GLN A 68 6.57 -10.70 5.84
CA GLN A 68 5.87 -11.90 6.28
C GLN A 68 4.42 -11.84 5.81
N VAL A 69 4.02 -12.80 4.98
CA VAL A 69 2.69 -12.85 4.37
C VAL A 69 1.87 -13.93 5.07
N GLY A 70 0.66 -13.59 5.52
CA GLY A 70 -0.16 -14.53 6.31
C GLY A 70 -1.56 -14.01 6.60
N PHE A 71 -2.27 -14.74 7.48
CA PHE A 71 -3.48 -14.23 8.12
C PHE A 71 -3.16 -13.70 9.52
N PHE A 72 -3.61 -12.48 9.82
CA PHE A 72 -3.36 -11.81 11.09
C PHE A 72 -4.67 -11.29 11.71
N SER A 73 -4.63 -10.95 13.00
CA SER A 73 -5.79 -10.82 13.88
C SER A 73 -6.84 -9.75 13.53
N ARG A 74 -6.58 -8.87 12.56
CA ARG A 74 -7.50 -7.75 12.24
C ARG A 74 -8.48 -8.03 11.09
N GLY A 75 -8.46 -9.23 10.49
CA GLY A 75 -9.24 -9.49 9.27
C GLY A 75 -8.84 -8.55 8.11
N GLY A 76 -9.48 -8.70 6.95
CA GLY A 76 -9.23 -7.83 5.78
C GLY A 76 -7.82 -7.93 5.21
N CYS A 77 -7.39 -6.90 4.48
CA CYS A 77 -6.02 -6.74 3.98
C CYS A 77 -5.39 -5.49 4.58
N TYR A 78 -4.10 -5.61 4.93
CA TYR A 78 -3.31 -4.50 5.42
C TYR A 78 -1.82 -4.84 5.38
N HIS A 79 -1.01 -3.79 5.25
CA HIS A 79 0.43 -3.80 5.46
C HIS A 79 0.78 -3.09 6.77
N GLN A 80 1.75 -3.63 7.51
CA GLN A 80 2.24 -3.00 8.72
C GLN A 80 3.74 -3.24 8.90
N THR A 81 4.51 -2.17 9.05
CA THR A 81 5.94 -2.24 9.39
C THR A 81 6.17 -2.49 10.88
N HIS A 82 7.21 -3.24 11.21
CA HIS A 82 7.73 -3.40 12.58
C HIS A 82 9.27 -3.41 12.57
N SER A 83 9.90 -3.49 13.75
CA SER A 83 11.36 -3.32 13.91
C SER A 83 12.25 -4.32 13.15
N ARG A 84 11.69 -5.43 12.64
CA ARG A 84 12.43 -6.51 11.98
C ARG A 84 11.97 -6.79 10.54
N GLY A 85 10.99 -6.04 10.03
CA GLY A 85 10.36 -6.31 8.74
C GLY A 85 8.96 -5.73 8.66
N SER A 86 8.07 -6.44 7.97
CA SER A 86 6.66 -6.06 7.89
C SER A 86 5.74 -7.26 7.75
N TRP A 87 4.47 -7.06 8.09
CA TRP A 87 3.39 -7.99 7.87
C TRP A 87 2.55 -7.55 6.68
N LEU A 88 2.16 -8.51 5.85
CA LEU A 88 1.11 -8.34 4.84
C LEU A 88 0.01 -9.35 5.11
N ASN A 89 -1.14 -8.85 5.57
CA ASN A 89 -2.31 -9.66 5.78
C ASN A 89 -3.02 -9.90 4.44
N ALA A 90 -3.12 -11.16 4.02
CA ALA A 90 -3.76 -11.53 2.75
C ALA A 90 -5.25 -11.90 2.92
N GLY A 91 -5.87 -11.51 4.04
CA GLY A 91 -7.22 -11.90 4.45
C GLY A 91 -8.37 -11.45 3.54
N CYS A 92 -8.12 -10.55 2.59
CA CYS A 92 -9.11 -10.10 1.62
C CYS A 92 -9.35 -11.08 0.46
N GLY A 93 -8.39 -11.94 0.15
CA GLY A 93 -8.49 -12.92 -0.94
C GLY A 93 -8.78 -12.35 -2.32
N GLN A 94 -8.31 -11.13 -2.60
CA GLN A 94 -8.42 -10.51 -3.91
C GLN A 94 -7.06 -10.05 -4.40
N LEU A 95 -6.73 -10.40 -5.65
CA LEU A 95 -5.44 -10.08 -6.27
C LEU A 95 -5.13 -8.57 -6.23
N GLY A 96 -6.11 -7.73 -6.56
CA GLY A 96 -5.93 -6.27 -6.57
C GLY A 96 -5.57 -5.72 -5.18
N GLN A 97 -6.25 -6.19 -4.14
CA GLN A 97 -5.97 -5.76 -2.76
C GLN A 97 -4.61 -6.26 -2.28
N ILE A 98 -4.23 -7.51 -2.56
CA ILE A 98 -2.88 -8.01 -2.23
C ILE A 98 -1.80 -7.21 -2.99
N THR A 99 -2.08 -6.83 -4.24
CA THR A 99 -1.18 -5.98 -5.05
C THR A 99 -1.03 -4.58 -4.45
N HIS A 100 -2.12 -4.02 -3.91
CA HIS A 100 -2.14 -2.75 -3.17
C HIS A 100 -1.28 -2.82 -1.90
N GLU A 101 -1.48 -3.83 -1.06
CA GLU A 101 -0.68 -4.01 0.16
C GLU A 101 0.80 -4.24 -0.13
N LEU A 102 1.11 -4.93 -1.23
CA LEU A 102 2.48 -5.06 -1.70
C LEU A 102 3.04 -3.70 -2.13
N GLY A 103 2.22 -2.81 -2.70
CA GLY A 103 2.57 -1.41 -2.94
C GLY A 103 2.99 -0.68 -1.66
N HIS A 104 2.27 -0.86 -0.55
CA HIS A 104 2.69 -0.32 0.75
C HIS A 104 4.03 -0.90 1.23
N ALA A 105 4.26 -2.20 1.05
CA ALA A 105 5.55 -2.81 1.36
C ALA A 105 6.71 -2.25 0.51
N LEU A 106 6.42 -1.79 -0.71
CA LEU A 106 7.36 -1.08 -1.58
C LEU A 106 7.50 0.41 -1.25
N GLY A 107 6.78 0.89 -0.24
CA GLY A 107 6.84 2.27 0.21
C GLY A 107 5.89 3.22 -0.50
N LEU A 108 4.88 2.73 -1.19
CA LEU A 108 3.85 3.57 -1.80
C LEU A 108 2.79 3.89 -0.74
N GLY A 109 2.55 5.18 -0.48
CA GLY A 109 1.39 5.61 0.32
C GLY A 109 0.16 5.77 -0.58
N HIS A 110 -1.01 5.97 0.05
CA HIS A 110 -2.21 6.19 -0.74
C HIS A 110 -2.13 7.50 -1.55
N THR A 111 -2.72 7.47 -2.74
CA THR A 111 -2.69 8.61 -3.67
C THR A 111 -3.47 9.81 -3.12
N HIS A 112 -4.60 9.58 -2.44
CA HIS A 112 -5.38 10.66 -1.81
C HIS A 112 -4.70 11.31 -0.61
N ASN A 113 -3.60 10.71 -0.13
CA ASN A 113 -2.77 11.25 0.93
C ASN A 113 -1.55 12.03 0.39
N ARG A 114 -1.35 12.21 -0.92
CA ARG A 114 -0.22 13.02 -1.43
C ARG A 114 -0.24 14.44 -0.85
N HIS A 115 0.93 15.06 -0.75
CA HIS A 115 1.05 16.43 -0.23
C HIS A 115 0.40 17.49 -1.12
N ASP A 116 0.21 17.21 -2.40
CA ASP A 116 -0.43 18.07 -3.40
C ASP A 116 -1.90 17.69 -3.69
N ARG A 117 -2.48 16.74 -2.94
CA ARG A 117 -3.78 16.15 -3.25
C ARG A 117 -4.93 17.17 -3.29
N ASP A 118 -4.86 18.24 -2.50
CA ASP A 118 -5.93 19.27 -2.43
C ASP A 118 -6.07 20.07 -3.75
N ASN A 119 -5.12 19.96 -4.68
CA ASN A 119 -5.26 20.49 -6.04
C ASN A 119 -6.12 19.62 -6.96
N TYR A 120 -6.46 18.39 -6.55
CA TYR A 120 -7.05 17.35 -7.42
C TYR A 120 -8.34 16.75 -6.85
N ILE A 121 -8.45 16.67 -5.52
CA ILE A 121 -9.61 16.12 -4.83
C ILE A 121 -10.01 16.99 -3.65
N VAL A 122 -11.28 16.88 -3.25
CA VAL A 122 -11.80 17.48 -2.01
C VAL A 122 -12.19 16.34 -1.08
N VAL A 123 -11.71 16.39 0.17
CA VAL A 123 -12.18 15.50 1.23
C VAL A 123 -13.37 16.14 1.94
N ASP A 124 -14.53 15.49 1.83
CA ASP A 124 -15.71 15.88 2.62
C ASP A 124 -15.57 15.38 4.06
N TRP A 125 -15.05 16.25 4.93
CA TRP A 125 -14.85 15.95 6.34
C TRP A 125 -16.15 15.65 7.10
N GLY A 126 -17.29 16.17 6.65
CA GLY A 126 -18.59 15.86 7.25
C GLY A 126 -18.97 14.39 7.02
N ASN A 127 -18.70 13.87 5.82
CA ASN A 127 -18.88 12.44 5.53
C ASN A 127 -17.84 11.56 6.23
N VAL A 128 -16.58 12.01 6.35
CA VAL A 128 -15.55 11.29 7.12
C VAL A 128 -15.97 11.15 8.59
N ASP A 129 -16.43 12.22 9.22
CA ASP A 129 -16.87 12.19 10.62
C ASP A 129 -18.11 11.29 10.80
N ARG A 130 -19.07 11.37 9.89
CA ARG A 130 -20.24 10.49 9.90
C ARG A 130 -19.84 9.02 9.80
N GLY A 131 -18.97 8.68 8.85
CA GLY A 131 -18.44 7.33 8.68
C GLY A 131 -17.70 6.83 9.91
N PHE A 132 -16.96 7.69 10.61
CA PHE A 132 -16.36 7.34 11.91
C PHE A 132 -17.44 6.91 12.92
N TYR A 133 -18.51 7.69 13.07
CA TYR A 133 -19.57 7.37 14.05
C TYR A 133 -20.30 6.06 13.72
N ASP A 134 -20.40 5.70 12.44
CA ASP A 134 -20.97 4.41 12.02
C ASP A 134 -20.10 3.23 12.46
N ILE A 135 -18.78 3.33 12.31
CA ILE A 135 -17.85 2.23 12.66
C ILE A 135 -17.40 2.23 14.13
N ALA A 136 -17.46 3.37 14.81
CA ALA A 136 -17.01 3.50 16.19
C ALA A 136 -17.80 2.60 17.15
N ARG A 137 -19.06 2.30 16.81
CA ARG A 137 -19.90 1.34 17.55
C ARG A 137 -19.33 -0.08 17.54
N MET A 138 -18.62 -0.46 16.50
CA MET A 138 -18.00 -1.78 16.34
C MET A 138 -16.56 -1.84 16.86
N ASN A 139 -15.95 -0.69 17.12
CA ASN A 139 -14.54 -0.57 17.53
C ASN A 139 -14.40 0.34 18.76
N PRO A 140 -14.87 -0.11 19.94
CA PRO A 140 -14.76 0.67 21.17
C PRO A 140 -13.28 0.98 21.47
N GLY A 141 -12.93 2.27 21.45
CA GLY A 141 -11.56 2.76 21.63
C GLY A 141 -10.95 3.46 20.41
N MET A 142 -11.56 3.36 19.22
CA MET A 142 -11.13 4.17 18.08
C MET A 142 -11.45 5.66 18.34
N LYS A 143 -10.46 6.54 18.13
CA LYS A 143 -10.62 7.99 18.27
C LYS A 143 -10.88 8.62 16.89
N LEU A 144 -11.73 9.65 16.83
CA LEU A 144 -12.03 10.37 15.59
C LEU A 144 -10.76 10.90 14.90
N GLU A 145 -9.81 11.42 15.67
CA GLU A 145 -8.52 11.88 15.15
C GLU A 145 -7.74 10.78 14.44
N VAL A 146 -7.73 9.56 14.98
CA VAL A 146 -7.08 8.40 14.35
C VAL A 146 -7.76 8.04 13.04
N TYR A 147 -9.09 8.15 12.97
CA TYR A 147 -9.83 7.92 11.74
C TYR A 147 -9.59 9.02 10.69
N ARG A 148 -9.65 10.28 11.08
CA ARG A 148 -9.32 11.43 10.21
C ARG A 148 -7.90 11.38 9.67
N ASN A 149 -6.96 10.88 10.46
CA ASN A 149 -5.56 10.72 10.04
C ASN A 149 -5.38 9.79 8.83
N GLN A 150 -6.36 8.93 8.50
CA GLN A 150 -6.34 8.14 7.27
C GLN A 150 -6.54 8.99 6.00
N TYR A 151 -7.10 10.19 6.14
CA TYR A 151 -7.43 11.12 5.05
C TYR A 151 -6.57 12.38 5.07
N ARG A 152 -5.64 12.54 6.01
CA ARG A 152 -4.78 13.73 6.04
C ARG A 152 -3.84 13.74 4.83
N PRO A 153 -3.51 14.92 4.26
CA PRO A 153 -2.39 14.99 3.33
C PRO A 153 -1.09 14.68 4.08
N MET A 154 -0.19 13.94 3.43
CA MET A 154 1.21 13.80 3.82
C MET A 154 1.92 15.13 3.62
N THR A 155 3.00 15.36 4.36
CA THR A 155 3.89 16.51 4.12
C THR A 155 4.88 16.22 3.00
N THR A 156 5.55 17.25 2.48
CA THR A 156 6.68 17.11 1.53
C THR A 156 7.88 16.35 2.10
N GLN A 157 7.95 16.22 3.43
CA GLN A 157 8.95 15.40 4.14
C GLN A 157 8.54 13.93 4.24
N GLU A 158 7.24 13.63 4.14
CA GLU A 158 6.69 12.27 4.22
C GLU A 158 6.51 11.65 2.83
N ASN A 159 6.38 12.45 1.78
CA ASN A 159 6.08 11.99 0.42
C ASN A 159 6.86 12.78 -0.63
N ASP A 160 7.38 12.05 -1.61
CA ASP A 160 7.94 12.59 -2.85
C ASP A 160 7.11 12.07 -4.04
N ASN A 161 6.69 12.98 -4.91
CA ASN A 161 5.92 12.63 -6.10
C ASN A 161 6.82 12.30 -7.29
N TYR A 162 8.13 12.62 -7.22
CA TYR A 162 9.10 12.38 -8.30
C TYR A 162 8.66 12.92 -9.67
N ASP A 163 8.02 14.09 -9.67
CA ASP A 163 7.44 14.75 -10.84
C ASP A 163 6.31 13.96 -11.54
N VAL A 164 5.76 12.94 -10.87
CA VAL A 164 4.62 12.16 -11.39
C VAL A 164 3.32 12.91 -11.06
N PRO A 165 2.44 13.14 -12.05
CA PRO A 165 1.14 13.79 -11.82
C PRO A 165 0.25 12.95 -10.90
N TYR A 166 -0.82 13.56 -10.38
CA TYR A 166 -1.84 12.82 -9.62
C TYR A 166 -2.52 11.78 -10.52
N ASP A 167 -2.67 10.55 -10.02
CA ASP A 167 -3.23 9.43 -10.78
C ASP A 167 -4.50 8.90 -10.12
N TYR A 168 -5.66 9.34 -10.60
CA TYR A 168 -6.96 8.86 -10.12
C TYR A 168 -7.16 7.35 -10.32
N GLY A 169 -6.48 6.75 -11.31
CA GLY A 169 -6.52 5.32 -11.59
C GLY A 169 -5.43 4.51 -10.88
N SER A 170 -4.69 5.14 -9.96
CA SER A 170 -3.66 4.46 -9.18
C SER A 170 -4.30 3.35 -8.36
N ILE A 171 -3.66 2.16 -8.33
CA ILE A 171 -4.08 1.08 -7.42
C ILE A 171 -4.00 1.51 -5.95
N MET A 172 -3.27 2.58 -5.64
CA MET A 172 -3.12 3.14 -4.30
C MET A 172 -4.13 4.25 -3.98
N HIS A 173 -5.07 4.58 -4.88
CA HIS A 173 -6.14 5.54 -4.59
C HIS A 173 -7.37 4.84 -4.00
#